data_AF-A0A1Y0NAS5-F1
#
_entry.id   AF-A0A1Y0NAS5-F1
#
_cell.length_a   1.000
_cell.length_b   1.000
_cell.length_c   1.000
_cell.angle_alpha   90.00
_cell.angle_beta   90.00
_cell.angle_gamma   90.00
#
_symmetry.space_group_name_H-M   'P 1'
#
loop_
_entity.id
_entity.type
_entity.pdbx_description
1 polymer ?
#
loop_
_entity_poly.entity_id
_entity_poly.type
_entity_poly.pdbx_seq_one_letter_code
_entity_poly.pdbx_strand_id
1 'polypeptide(L)'
;MPISATGKSPASFWRNAGQHGFTLLELMIVVAIVGMASAMVAFALRDSAQNQLDREAQRLVALLESARAESRASGVALQWRATAEGFEFTNGLTARPQRWEQAGMQAQSDTPLQLGPEPVIGPQSLRLWSREAPDRSRWISTDGLRAFEVRNAPP
;
A
#
# COMPACT_ATOMS: atom_id res chain seq x y z
N MET A 1 -19.90 -53.22 -76.60
CA MET A 1 -19.69 -52.80 -75.19
C MET A 1 -18.20 -52.74 -74.92
N PRO A 2 -17.66 -51.55 -74.61
CA PRO A 2 -16.67 -51.40 -73.54
C PRO A 2 -17.13 -50.37 -72.49
N ILE A 3 -16.90 -50.68 -71.22
CA ILE A 3 -17.22 -49.81 -70.08
C ILE A 3 -16.02 -48.93 -69.74
N SER A 4 -16.26 -47.63 -69.60
CA SER A 4 -15.26 -46.64 -69.20
C SER A 4 -14.95 -46.77 -67.71
N ALA A 5 -13.67 -46.80 -67.35
CA ALA A 5 -13.20 -46.81 -65.97
C ALA A 5 -12.80 -45.42 -65.49
N THR A 6 -13.39 -45.07 -64.35
CA THR A 6 -13.32 -43.95 -63.40
C THR A 6 -12.03 -43.11 -63.31
N GLY A 7 -12.17 -41.81 -63.63
CA GLY A 7 -12.16 -40.69 -62.66
C GLY A 7 -11.08 -40.59 -61.57
N LYS A 8 -9.97 -39.92 -61.89
CA LYS A 8 -9.22 -38.89 -61.12
C LYS A 8 -9.27 -38.99 -59.57
N SER A 9 -8.17 -39.44 -58.96
CA SER A 9 -7.92 -39.27 -57.52
C SER A 9 -7.71 -37.79 -57.17
N PRO A 10 -8.44 -37.19 -56.21
CA PRO A 10 -8.00 -35.95 -55.62
C PRO A 10 -6.80 -36.27 -54.72
N ALA A 11 -5.64 -35.73 -55.07
CA ALA A 11 -4.54 -35.62 -54.13
C ALA A 11 -5.03 -34.82 -52.92
N SER A 12 -5.32 -35.51 -51.82
CA SER A 12 -5.59 -34.88 -50.55
C SER A 12 -4.27 -34.28 -50.04
N PHE A 13 -4.03 -33.03 -50.42
CA PHE A 13 -2.95 -32.15 -49.94
C PHE A 13 -3.11 -31.75 -48.45
N TRP A 14 -3.69 -32.61 -47.63
CA TRP A 14 -3.92 -32.38 -46.20
C TRP A 14 -3.10 -33.34 -45.37
N ARG A 15 -1.78 -33.36 -45.58
CA ARG A 15 -0.83 -33.92 -44.62
C ARG A 15 0.41 -33.04 -44.56
N ASN A 16 0.24 -31.90 -43.91
CA ASN A 16 1.27 -31.44 -43.01
C ASN A 16 0.57 -30.82 -41.80
N ALA A 17 0.05 -31.67 -40.92
CA ALA A 17 -0.03 -31.29 -39.51
C ALA A 17 1.43 -31.23 -39.05
N GLY A 18 2.08 -30.11 -39.36
CA GLY A 18 3.43 -29.82 -38.93
C GLY A 18 3.41 -29.99 -37.43
N GLN A 19 4.11 -31.00 -36.94
CA GLN A 19 4.44 -31.08 -35.54
C GLN A 19 5.33 -29.86 -35.27
N HIS A 20 4.71 -28.77 -34.83
CA HIS A 20 5.41 -27.58 -34.38
C HIS A 20 6.12 -27.95 -33.08
N GLY A 21 7.33 -28.47 -33.20
CA GLY A 21 8.22 -28.65 -32.08
C GLY A 21 8.59 -27.28 -31.51
N PHE A 22 8.48 -27.13 -30.20
CA PHE A 22 8.85 -25.93 -29.46
C PHE A 22 10.31 -25.57 -29.78
N THR A 23 10.55 -24.41 -30.38
CA THR A 23 11.92 -24.02 -30.73
C THR A 23 12.64 -23.45 -29.50
N LEU A 24 13.97 -23.56 -29.46
CA LEU A 24 14.76 -22.92 -28.40
C LEU A 24 14.52 -21.40 -28.34
N LEU A 25 14.37 -20.76 -29.51
CA LEU A 25 14.09 -19.33 -29.60
C LEU A 25 12.72 -18.98 -28.99
N GLU A 26 11.70 -19.81 -29.24
CA GLU A 26 10.36 -19.62 -28.68
C GLU A 26 10.40 -19.73 -27.15
N LEU A 27 11.12 -20.70 -26.60
CA LEU A 27 11.33 -20.80 -25.15
C LEU A 27 12.08 -19.59 -24.59
N MET A 28 13.13 -19.13 -25.27
CA MET A 28 13.89 -17.95 -24.85
C MET A 28 13.01 -16.70 -24.81
N ILE A 29 12.17 -16.48 -25.82
CA ILE A 29 11.26 -15.34 -25.87
C ILE A 29 10.21 -15.45 -24.77
N VAL A 30 9.63 -16.63 -24.55
CA VAL A 30 8.65 -16.85 -23.47
C VAL A 30 9.26 -16.53 -22.12
N VAL A 31 10.46 -17.06 -21.82
CA VAL A 31 11.16 -16.78 -20.57
C VAL A 31 11.52 -15.30 -20.45
N ALA A 32 11.94 -14.65 -21.53
CA ALA A 32 12.24 -13.22 -21.53
C ALA A 32 11.00 -12.37 -21.21
N ILE A 33 9.85 -12.67 -21.85
CA ILE A 33 8.59 -11.96 -21.61
C ILE A 33 8.09 -12.20 -20.19
N VAL A 34 8.12 -13.45 -19.72
CA VAL A 34 7.71 -13.79 -18.35
C VAL A 34 8.62 -13.08 -17.35
N GLY A 35 9.94 -13.09 -17.55
CA GLY A 35 10.88 -12.38 -16.69
C GLY A 35 10.60 -10.88 -16.60
N MET A 36 10.33 -10.24 -17.74
CA MET A 36 9.98 -8.81 -17.77
C MET A 36 8.62 -8.54 -17.11
N ALA A 37 7.61 -9.36 -17.37
CA ALA A 37 6.29 -9.26 -16.74
C ALA A 37 6.38 -9.43 -15.22
N SER A 38 7.13 -10.43 -14.75
CA SER A 38 7.37 -10.66 -13.32
C SER A 38 8.08 -9.48 -12.65
N ALA A 39 9.07 -8.89 -13.31
CA ALA A 39 9.74 -7.70 -12.79
C ALA A 39 8.76 -6.52 -12.64
N MET A 40 7.93 -6.25 -13.65
CA MET A 40 6.92 -5.18 -13.60
C MET A 40 5.91 -5.38 -12.46
N VAL A 41 5.41 -6.61 -12.28
CA VAL A 41 4.48 -6.94 -11.17
C VAL A 41 5.16 -6.72 -9.81
N ALA A 42 6.41 -7.15 -9.64
CA ALA A 42 7.15 -6.94 -8.40
C ALA A 42 7.33 -5.45 -8.06
N PHE A 43 7.59 -4.61 -9.06
CA PHE A 43 7.64 -3.15 -8.87
C PHE A 43 6.28 -2.56 -8.51
N ALA A 44 5.20 -2.96 -9.19
CA ALA A 44 3.85 -2.46 -8.92
C ALA A 44 3.38 -2.77 -7.49
N LEU A 45 3.64 -3.99 -6.98
CA LEU A 45 3.31 -4.36 -5.60
C LEU A 45 4.08 -3.49 -4.59
N ARG A 46 5.37 -3.27 -4.82
CA ARG A 46 6.21 -2.44 -3.94
C ARG A 46 5.74 -0.99 -3.89
N ASP A 47 5.33 -0.43 -5.03
CA ASP A 47 4.79 0.91 -5.14
C ASP A 47 3.43 1.01 -4.43
N SER A 48 2.56 0.00 -4.59
CA SER A 48 1.29 -0.04 -3.87
C SER A 48 1.48 0.00 -2.35
N ALA A 49 2.41 -0.77 -1.79
CA ALA A 49 2.69 -0.78 -0.36
C ALA A 49 3.23 0.59 0.15
N GLN A 50 4.00 1.31 -0.67
CA GLN A 50 4.46 2.67 -0.32
C GLN A 50 3.30 3.64 -0.29
N ASN A 51 2.48 3.64 -1.35
CA ASN A 51 1.32 4.50 -1.46
C ASN A 51 0.31 4.25 -0.33
N GLN A 52 0.19 3.01 0.13
CA GLN A 52 -0.65 2.64 1.26
C GLN A 52 -0.14 3.24 2.58
N LEU A 53 1.17 3.14 2.85
CA LEU A 53 1.79 3.73 4.05
C LEU A 53 1.67 5.27 4.04
N ASP A 54 1.87 5.90 2.89
CA ASP A 54 1.75 7.35 2.73
C ASP A 54 0.31 7.83 2.96
N ARG A 55 -0.68 7.12 2.42
CA ARG A 55 -2.09 7.41 2.67
C ARG A 55 -2.47 7.26 4.14
N GLU A 56 -2.05 6.18 4.80
CA GLU A 56 -2.33 6.01 6.22
C GLU A 56 -1.67 7.12 7.07
N ALA A 57 -0.45 7.54 6.71
CA ALA A 57 0.23 8.63 7.40
C ALA A 57 -0.54 9.95 7.26
N GLN A 58 -0.97 10.30 6.05
CA GLN A 58 -1.77 11.50 5.80
C GLN A 58 -3.13 11.45 6.51
N ARG A 59 -3.79 10.30 6.48
CA ARG A 59 -5.03 10.06 7.21
C ARG A 59 -4.85 10.27 8.71
N LEU A 60 -3.79 9.70 9.29
CA LEU A 60 -3.50 9.85 10.71
C LEU A 60 -3.22 11.32 11.07
N VAL A 61 -2.46 12.06 10.25
CA VAL A 61 -2.26 13.50 10.42
C VAL A 61 -3.59 14.24 10.47
N ALA A 62 -4.49 13.98 9.52
CA ALA A 62 -5.81 14.62 9.50
C ALA A 62 -6.63 14.30 10.78
N LEU A 63 -6.55 13.06 11.27
CA LEU A 63 -7.20 12.67 12.53
C LEU A 63 -6.61 13.39 13.75
N LEU A 64 -5.28 13.46 13.86
CA LEU A 64 -4.59 14.17 14.94
C LEU A 64 -4.91 15.67 14.94
N GLU A 65 -4.91 16.31 13.77
CA GLU A 65 -5.26 17.73 13.63
C GLU A 65 -6.73 18.00 13.96
N SER A 66 -7.64 17.10 13.55
CA SER A 66 -9.06 17.20 13.94
C SER A 66 -9.25 17.08 15.45
N ALA A 67 -8.48 16.21 16.11
CA ALA A 67 -8.50 16.03 17.56
C ALA A 67 -7.88 17.22 18.29
N ARG A 68 -6.81 17.82 17.74
CA ARG A 68 -6.24 19.06 18.25
C ARG A 68 -7.18 20.25 18.12
N ALA A 69 -7.90 20.36 17.01
CA ALA A 69 -8.94 21.38 16.85
C ALA A 69 -10.09 21.20 17.85
N GLU A 70 -10.57 19.97 18.05
CA GLU A 70 -11.61 19.67 19.04
C GLU A 70 -11.13 19.95 20.47
N SER A 71 -9.92 19.53 20.84
CA SER A 71 -9.35 19.76 22.16
C SER A 71 -9.31 21.25 22.48
N ARG A 72 -8.85 22.08 21.53
CA ARG A 72 -8.85 23.54 21.65
C ARG A 72 -10.25 24.13 21.76
N ALA A 73 -11.21 23.64 20.99
CA ALA A 73 -12.58 24.15 20.99
C ALA A 73 -13.36 23.77 22.25
N SER A 74 -13.13 22.57 22.78
CA SER A 74 -13.79 22.04 23.98
C SER A 74 -13.10 22.43 25.28
N GLY A 75 -11.83 22.83 25.22
CA GLY A 75 -11.02 23.09 26.41
C GLY A 75 -10.61 21.81 27.17
N VAL A 76 -10.86 20.62 26.61
CA VAL A 76 -10.53 19.33 27.22
C VAL A 76 -9.24 18.80 26.63
N ALA A 77 -8.33 18.34 27.49
CA ALA A 77 -7.07 17.74 27.05
C ALA A 77 -7.31 16.35 26.44
N LEU A 78 -6.97 16.22 25.14
CA LEU A 78 -7.03 14.96 24.41
C LEU A 78 -5.64 14.35 24.29
N GLN A 79 -5.61 13.02 24.39
CA GLN A 79 -4.40 12.25 24.20
C GLN A 79 -4.60 11.20 23.12
N TRP A 80 -3.56 10.97 22.32
CA TRP A 80 -3.51 9.86 21.38
C TRP A 80 -2.48 8.83 21.83
N ARG A 81 -2.81 7.55 21.69
CA ARG A 81 -1.84 6.46 21.81
C ARG A 81 -2.08 5.37 20.77
N ALA A 82 -1.01 4.71 20.37
CA ALA A 82 -1.08 3.50 19.58
C ALA A 82 -1.56 2.31 20.44
N THR A 83 -2.29 1.40 19.81
CA THR A 83 -2.69 0.10 20.38
C THR A 83 -2.18 -1.02 19.48
N ALA A 84 -2.36 -2.29 19.88
CA ALA A 84 -1.88 -3.44 19.12
C ALA A 84 -2.47 -3.51 17.68
N GLU A 85 -3.72 -3.06 17.51
CA GLU A 85 -4.47 -3.18 16.25
C GLU A 85 -4.90 -1.83 15.66
N GLY A 86 -4.57 -0.72 16.32
CA GLY A 86 -5.10 0.59 15.97
C GLY A 86 -4.50 1.69 16.83
N PHE A 87 -5.37 2.59 17.25
CA PHE A 87 -5.03 3.70 18.12
C PHE A 87 -6.29 4.21 18.82
N GLU A 88 -6.12 4.91 19.93
CA GLU A 88 -7.24 5.48 20.67
C GLU A 88 -7.01 6.97 20.95
N PHE A 89 -8.12 7.70 20.98
CA PHE A 89 -8.18 9.08 21.44
C PHE A 89 -8.88 9.11 22.78
N THR A 90 -8.16 9.43 23.85
CA THR A 90 -8.73 9.56 25.19
C THR A 90 -9.35 10.95 25.36
N ASN A 91 -10.52 11.01 26.02
CA ASN A 91 -11.29 12.24 26.30
C ASN A 91 -11.87 12.97 25.06
N GLY A 92 -11.91 12.31 23.90
CA GLY A 92 -12.59 12.87 22.72
C GLY A 92 -14.10 12.86 22.87
N LEU A 93 -14.78 13.94 22.44
CA LEU A 93 -16.24 14.06 22.46
C LEU A 93 -16.84 13.57 21.14
N THR A 94 -16.06 13.63 20.06
CA THR A 94 -16.43 13.26 18.71
C THR A 94 -15.98 11.83 18.39
N ALA A 95 -16.90 11.03 17.84
CA ALA A 95 -16.56 9.71 17.33
C ALA A 95 -15.56 9.81 16.16
N ARG A 96 -14.43 9.13 16.29
CA ARG A 96 -13.38 9.05 15.25
C ARG A 96 -13.04 7.60 14.93
N PRO A 97 -12.54 7.31 13.72
CA PRO A 97 -11.91 6.03 13.44
C PRO A 97 -10.76 5.79 14.43
N GLN A 98 -10.70 4.57 14.97
CA GLN A 98 -9.66 4.11 15.91
C GLN A 98 -8.86 2.93 15.36
N ARG A 99 -9.17 2.52 14.13
CA ARG A 99 -8.51 1.42 13.42
C ARG A 99 -7.76 1.96 12.22
N TRP A 100 -6.65 1.30 11.92
CA TRP A 100 -5.93 1.48 10.66
C TRP A 100 -6.85 1.18 9.49
N GLU A 101 -6.71 1.94 8.40
CA GLU A 101 -7.48 1.65 7.18
C GLU A 101 -6.98 0.37 6.53
N GLN A 102 -5.68 0.10 6.66
CA GLN A 102 -5.11 -1.16 6.21
C GLN A 102 -4.59 -2.03 7.34
N ALA A 103 -4.71 -3.34 7.13
CA ALA A 103 -4.24 -4.32 8.09
C ALA A 103 -2.72 -4.31 8.20
N GLY A 104 -2.20 -4.61 9.39
CA GLY A 104 -0.76 -4.71 9.63
C GLY A 104 -0.05 -3.40 9.87
N MET A 105 -0.73 -2.25 9.84
CA MET A 105 -0.14 -0.97 10.24
C MET A 105 0.13 -0.97 11.74
N GLN A 106 1.23 -0.34 12.12
CA GLN A 106 1.67 -0.18 13.50
C GLN A 106 2.22 1.22 13.68
N ALA A 107 1.97 1.79 14.85
CA ALA A 107 2.55 3.06 15.22
C ALA A 107 3.18 2.99 16.62
N GLN A 108 4.16 3.85 16.84
CA GLN A 108 4.86 3.96 18.11
C GLN A 108 5.23 5.41 18.35
N SER A 109 4.96 5.87 19.57
CA SER A 109 5.47 7.14 20.10
C SER A 109 6.15 6.86 21.44
N ASP A 110 7.18 7.63 21.78
CA ASP A 110 7.90 7.46 23.05
C ASP A 110 7.04 7.87 24.25
N THR A 111 6.16 8.85 24.05
CA THR A 111 5.15 9.29 25.01
C THR A 111 3.77 9.37 24.35
N PRO A 112 2.67 9.27 25.12
CA PRO A 112 1.34 9.60 24.60
C PRO A 112 1.33 11.02 24.01
N LEU A 113 0.74 11.18 22.83
CA LEU A 113 0.71 12.46 22.16
C LEU A 113 -0.35 13.35 22.81
N GLN A 114 0.03 14.52 23.30
CA GLN A 114 -0.85 15.56 23.79
C GLN A 114 -1.32 16.44 22.63
N LEU A 115 -2.63 16.58 22.48
CA LEU A 115 -3.24 17.29 21.36
C LEU A 115 -3.85 18.64 21.74
N GLY A 116 -3.74 19.07 23.00
CA GLY A 116 -4.29 20.33 23.50
C GLY A 116 -4.83 20.20 24.92
N PRO A 117 -5.60 21.19 25.41
CA PRO A 117 -6.20 22.33 24.69
C PRO A 117 -5.24 23.48 24.39
N GLU A 118 -3.99 23.40 24.84
CA GLU A 118 -3.02 24.48 24.68
C GLU A 118 -2.62 24.67 23.20
N PRO A 119 -2.52 25.93 22.72
CA PRO A 119 -2.11 26.19 21.35
C PRO A 119 -0.63 25.84 21.10
N VAL A 120 0.21 25.95 22.14
CA VAL A 120 1.62 25.60 22.11
C VAL A 120 1.80 24.32 22.90
N ILE A 121 2.12 23.24 22.19
CA ILE A 121 2.51 21.95 22.78
C ILE A 121 4.02 21.75 22.62
N GLY A 122 4.62 20.80 23.33
CA GLY A 122 6.00 20.42 23.09
C GLY A 122 6.19 19.73 21.73
N PRO A 123 7.44 19.60 21.24
CA PRO A 123 7.73 18.81 20.06
C PRO A 123 7.36 17.35 20.31
N GLN A 124 6.68 16.74 19.35
CA GLN A 124 6.15 15.39 19.48
C GLN A 124 6.26 14.64 18.17
N SER A 125 6.55 13.35 18.25
CA SER A 125 6.68 12.50 17.08
C SER A 125 6.16 11.09 17.32
N LEU A 126 5.69 10.47 16.25
CA LEU A 126 5.36 9.06 16.20
C LEU A 126 5.94 8.46 14.92
N ARG A 127 6.35 7.19 15.00
CA ARG A 127 6.73 6.37 13.85
C ARG A 127 5.55 5.50 13.44
N LEU A 128 5.26 5.46 12.15
CA LEU A 128 4.28 4.58 11.50
C LEU A 128 5.02 3.62 10.57
N TRP A 129 4.69 2.34 10.60
CA TRP A 129 5.23 1.32 9.69
C TRP A 129 4.19 0.22 9.41
N SER A 130 4.45 -0.61 8.40
CA SER A 130 3.69 -1.84 8.17
C SER A 130 4.44 -3.06 8.69
N ARG A 131 3.74 -4.01 9.32
CA ARG A 131 4.32 -5.30 9.77
C ARG A 131 4.91 -6.11 8.61
N GLU A 132 4.40 -5.95 7.40
CA GLU A 132 4.90 -6.65 6.21
C GLU A 132 6.24 -6.08 5.71
N ALA A 133 6.54 -4.82 6.06
CA ALA A 133 7.76 -4.14 5.63
C ALA A 133 8.27 -3.19 6.75
N PRO A 134 8.83 -3.73 7.85
CA PRO A 134 9.23 -2.94 9.02
C PRO A 134 10.35 -1.93 8.72
N ASP A 135 11.19 -2.21 7.72
CA ASP A 135 12.27 -1.30 7.29
C ASP A 135 11.72 -0.01 6.66
N ARG A 136 10.44 0.02 6.30
CA ARG A 136 9.77 1.18 5.70
C ARG A 136 8.89 1.84 6.75
N SER A 137 9.29 3.05 7.12
CA SER A 137 8.53 3.85 8.08
C SER A 137 8.29 5.27 7.58
N ARG A 138 7.30 5.90 8.21
CA ARG A 138 7.01 7.33 8.14
C ARG A 138 7.01 7.89 9.53
N TRP A 139 7.55 9.08 9.67
CA TRP A 139 7.52 9.84 10.91
C TRP A 139 6.44 10.90 10.79
N ILE A 140 5.54 10.96 11.76
CA ILE A 140 4.60 12.07 11.89
C ILE A 140 5.09 12.90 13.06
N SER A 141 5.36 14.17 12.83
CA SER A 141 6.00 15.04 13.81
C SER A 141 5.42 16.45 13.80
N THR A 142 5.44 17.11 14.95
CA THR A 142 5.14 18.54 15.11
C THR A 142 6.19 19.16 16.02
N ASP A 143 6.56 20.40 15.74
CA ASP A 143 7.33 21.26 16.66
C ASP A 143 6.45 21.87 17.75
N GLY A 144 5.15 21.59 17.71
CA GLY A 144 4.13 22.06 18.63
C GLY A 144 3.54 23.43 18.30
N LEU A 145 4.11 24.14 17.33
CA LEU A 145 3.59 25.40 16.79
C LEU A 145 2.86 25.18 15.46
N ARG A 146 3.31 24.20 14.68
CA ARG A 146 2.77 23.86 13.36
C ARG A 146 1.87 22.63 13.44
N ALA A 147 1.17 22.37 12.34
CA ALA A 147 0.46 21.12 12.15
C ALA A 147 1.44 19.93 12.13
N PHE A 148 0.93 18.73 12.42
CA PHE A 148 1.65 17.49 12.21
C PHE A 148 1.99 17.30 10.74
N GLU A 149 3.24 16.91 10.46
CA GLU A 149 3.74 16.68 9.12
C GLU A 149 4.30 15.27 8.97
N VAL A 150 4.11 14.67 7.79
CA VAL A 150 4.69 13.39 7.43
C VAL A 150 6.13 13.60 6.92
N ARG A 151 7.07 12.82 7.47
CA ARG A 151 8.50 12.85 7.17
C ARG A 151 9.01 11.44 6.89
N ASN A 152 10.03 11.35 6.04
CA ASN A 152 10.68 10.07 5.69
C ASN A 152 11.81 9.68 6.66
N ALA A 153 12.27 10.62 7.48
CA ALA A 153 13.38 10.46 8.40
C ALA A 153 12.92 10.79 9.83
N PRO A 154 13.57 10.23 10.85
CA PRO A 154 13.34 10.62 12.23
C PRO A 154 13.57 12.12 12.43
N PRO A 155 12.81 12.76 13.33
CA PRO A 155 12.96 14.18 13.66
C PRO A 155 14.29 14.50 14.37
#